data_AF-D5GDY3-F1
#
_entry.id   AF-D5GDY3-F1
#
_cell.length_a   1.000
_cell.length_b   1.000
_cell.length_c   1.000
_cell.angle_alpha   90.00
_cell.angle_beta   90.00
_cell.angle_gamma   90.00
#
_symmetry.space_group_name_H-M   'P 1'
#
loop_
_entity.id
_entity.type
_entity.pdbx_description
1 polymer ?
#
loop_
_entity_poly.entity_id
_entity_poly.type
_entity_poly.pdbx_seq_one_letter_code
_entity_poly.pdbx_strand_id
1 'polypeptide(L)' 'MFVANFLVLVKIGALHPEEPLITVGQISTFFYFAWFLIAIPSIVYTENTLFRLNGSKARK' A
#
# COMPACT_ATOMS: atom_id res chain seq x y z
N MET A 1 5.99 -5.34 3.20
CA MET A 1 6.01 -4.65 1.90
C MET A 1 5.95 -3.13 2.05
N PHE A 2 4.92 -2.54 2.69
CA PHE A 2 4.84 -1.08 2.88
C PHE A 2 6.02 -0.45 3.64
N VAL A 3 6.35 -0.97 4.83
CA VAL A 3 7.45 -0.44 5.66
C VAL A 3 8.81 -0.54 4.94
N ALA A 4 9.03 -1.63 4.19
CA ALA A 4 10.24 -1.78 3.39
C ALA A 4 10.32 -0.71 2.27
N ASN A 5 9.21 -0.45 1.56
CA ASN A 5 9.16 0.61 0.56
C ASN A 5 9.43 1.99 1.17
N PHE A 6 8.87 2.27 2.35
CA PHE A 6 9.13 3.52 3.08
C PHE A 6 10.62 3.69 3.41
N LEU A 7 11.28 2.64 3.92
CA LEU A 7 12.71 2.67 4.21
C LEU A 7 13.55 2.85 2.93
N VAL A 8 13.11 2.30 1.78
CA VAL A 8 13.75 2.53 0.48
C VAL A 8 13.66 3.99 0.07
N LEU A 9 12.46 4.60 0.14
CA LEU A 9 12.24 6.02 -0.15
C LEU A 9 13.13 6.94 0.70
N VAL A 10 13.24 6.65 2.00
CA VAL A 10 14.12 7.41 2.90
C VAL A 10 15.59 7.30 2.48
N LYS A 11 16.05 6.10 2.10
CA LYS A 11 17.44 5.89 1.68
C LYS A 11 17.77 6.57 0.35
N ILE A 12 16.92 6.41 -0.67
CA ILE A 12 17.18 6.99 -2.00
C ILE A 12 17.01 8.51 -2.02
N GLY A 13 16.16 9.05 -1.13
CA GLY A 13 15.99 10.50 -1.00
C GLY A 13 17.23 11.23 -0.44
N ALA A 14 18.17 10.50 0.18
CA ALA A 14 19.44 11.03 0.65
C ALA A 14 20.57 10.91 -0.40
N LEU A 15 20.31 10.28 -1.54
CA LEU A 15 21.28 10.10 -2.63
C LEU A 15 21.04 11.13 -3.74
N HIS A 16 22.04 11.35 -4.59
CA HIS A 16 21.88 12.20 -5.76
C HIS A 16 20.91 11.55 -6.78
N PRO A 17 20.08 12.35 -7.45
CA PRO A 17 19.13 11.84 -8.44
C PRO A 17 19.87 11.46 -9.72
N GLU A 18 20.22 10.18 -9.83
CA GLU A 18 20.84 9.55 -11.00
C GLU A 18 20.07 8.28 -11.39
N GLU A 19 20.15 7.85 -12.64
CA GLU A 19 19.64 6.52 -13.02
C GLU A 19 20.51 5.43 -12.39
N PRO A 20 19.95 4.38 -11.76
CA PRO A 20 18.54 3.95 -11.77
C PRO A 20 17.67 4.45 -10.59
N LEU A 21 18.20 5.30 -9.70
CA LEU A 21 17.54 5.72 -8.46
C LEU A 21 16.27 6.54 -8.71
N ILE A 22 16.24 7.32 -9.79
CA ILE A 22 15.05 8.09 -10.22
C ILE A 22 13.90 7.13 -10.55
N THR A 23 14.15 6.15 -11.42
CA THR A 23 13.15 5.13 -11.80
C THR A 23 12.64 4.35 -10.58
N VAL A 24 13.55 3.95 -9.67
CA VAL A 24 13.18 3.29 -8.41
C VAL A 24 12.33 4.22 -7.54
N GLY A 25 12.70 5.49 -7.42
CA GLY A 25 11.94 6.48 -6.65
C GLY A 25 10.53 6.71 -7.18
N GLN A 26 10.36 6.73 -8.50
CA GLN A 26 9.04 6.85 -9.14
C GLN A 26 8.15 5.65 -8.83
N ILE A 27 8.66 4.42 -8.98
CA ILE A 27 7.92 3.19 -8.69
C ILE A 27 7.58 3.12 -7.19
N SER A 28 8.54 3.43 -6.32
CA SER A 28 8.33 3.45 -4.87
C SER A 28 7.29 4.47 -4.44
N THR A 29 7.28 5.65 -5.08
CA THR A 29 6.28 6.70 -4.82
C THR A 29 4.89 6.26 -5.26
N PHE A 30 4.77 5.67 -6.45
CA PHE A 30 3.50 5.10 -6.92
C PHE A 30 2.96 4.04 -5.94
N PHE A 31 3.82 3.11 -5.50
CA PHE A 31 3.45 2.09 -4.54
C PHE A 31 3.03 2.69 -3.19
N TYR A 32 3.71 3.75 -2.73
CA TYR A 32 3.37 4.44 -1.49
C TYR A 32 1.94 5.02 -1.53
N PHE A 33 1.59 5.75 -2.59
CA PHE A 33 0.24 6.32 -2.72
C PHE A 33 -0.83 5.25 -3.00
N ALA A 34 -0.51 4.24 -3.82
CA ALA A 34 -1.41 3.12 -4.08
C ALA A 34 -1.79 2.37 -2.80
N TRP A 35 -0.89 2.30 -1.82
CA TRP A 35 -1.19 1.70 -0.52
C TRP A 35 -2.37 2.42 0.18
N PHE A 36 -2.33 3.75 0.24
CA PHE A 36 -3.37 4.52 0.94
C PHE A 36 -4.64 4.71 0.13
N LEU A 37 -4.53 4.95 -1.18
CA LEU A 37 -5.67 5.25 -2.03
C LEU A 37 -6.42 4.00 -2.50
N ILE A 38 -5.73 2.87 -2.64
CA ILE A 38 -6.31 1.65 -3.19
C ILE A 38 -6.29 0.53 -2.17
N ALA A 39 -5.12 0.12 -1.68
CA ALA A 39 -4.99 -1.09 -0.87
C ALA A 39 -5.80 -1.00 0.43
N ILE A 40 -5.66 0.09 1.19
CA ILE A 40 -6.40 0.28 2.44
C ILE A 40 -7.93 0.29 2.23
N PRO A 41 -8.51 1.13 1.33
CA PRO A 41 -9.94 1.07 1.06
C PRO A 41 -10.43 -0.29 0.58
N SER A 42 -9.67 -0.98 -0.28
CA SER A 42 -10.03 -2.31 -0.78
C SER A 42 -10.05 -3.37 0.33
N ILE A 43 -9.06 -3.36 1.22
CA ILE A 43 -9.00 -4.28 2.37
C ILE A 43 -10.19 -4.03 3.29
N VAL A 44 -10.41 -2.77 3.69
CA VAL A 44 -11.52 -2.40 4.59
C VAL A 44 -12.88 -2.77 3.99
N TYR A 45 -13.08 -2.50 2.70
CA TYR A 45 -14.30 -2.89 2.00
C TYR A 45 -14.52 -4.41 2.01
N THR A 46 -13.45 -5.16 1.75
CA THR A 46 -13.49 -6.63 1.72
C THR A 46 -13.80 -7.19 3.12
N GLU A 47 -13.11 -6.71 4.15
CA GLU A 47 -13.31 -7.13 5.54
C GLU A 47 -14.74 -6.83 6.01
N ASN A 48 -15.26 -5.63 5.74
CA ASN A 48 -16.63 -5.27 6.08
C ASN A 48 -17.66 -6.14 5.36
N THR A 49 -17.40 -6.49 4.09
CA THR A 49 -18.28 -7.37 3.31
C THR A 49 -18.27 -8.79 3.87
N LEU A 50 -17.08 -9.33 4.18
CA LEU A 50 -16.95 -10.67 4.79
C LEU A 50 -17.60 -10.73 6.17
N PHE A 51 -17.43 -9.71 7.00
CA PHE A 51 -18.07 -9.62 8.31
C PHE A 51 -19.59 -9.65 8.20
N ARG A 52 -20.17 -8.89 7.26
CA ARG A 52 -21.62 -8.89 6.99
C ARG A 52 -22.13 -10.25 6.54
N LEU A 53 -21.40 -10.92 5.64
CA LEU A 53 -21.77 -12.26 5.15
C LEU A 53 -21.71 -13.31 6.26
N ASN A 54 -20.71 -13.24 7.15
CA ASN A 54 -20.58 -14.16 8.26
C ASN A 54 -21.63 -13.91 9.36
N GLY A 55 -21.87 -12.65 9.73
CA GLY A 55 -22.89 -12.28 10.72
C GLY A 55 -24.32 -12.63 10.31
N SER A 56 -24.61 -12.63 9.00
CA SER A 56 -25.89 -13.09 8.44
C SER A 56 -26.16 -14.58 8.69
N LYS A 57 -25.10 -15.42 8.70
CA LYS A 57 -25.25 -16.87 8.95
C LYS A 57 -25.54 -17.21 10.41
N ALA A 58 -25.17 -16.35 11.38
CA ALA A 58 -25.34 -16.61 12.81
C ALA A 58 -26.77 -16.34 13.34
N ARG A 59 -27.69 -15.86 12.49
CA ARG A 59 -29.06 -15.47 12.88
C ARG A 59 -30.16 -16.32 12.23
N LYS A 60 -29.80 -17.45 11.61
CA LYS A 60 -30.71 -18.53 11.20
C LYS A 60 -30.41 -19.76 12.03
#